data_AF-A0A2K8SGF7-F1
#
_entry.id   AF-A0A2K8SGF7-F1
#
_cell.length_a   1.000
_cell.length_b   1.000
_cell.length_c   1.000
_cell.angle_alpha   90.00
_cell.angle_beta   90.00
_cell.angle_gamma   90.00
#
_symmetry.space_group_name_H-M   'P 1'
#
loop_
_entity.id
_entity.type
_entity.pdbx_description
1 polymer ?
#
loop_
_entity_poly.entity_id
_entity_poly.type
_entity_poly.pdbx_seq_one_letter_code
_entity_poly.pdbx_strand_id
1 'polypeptide(L)'
;MTVELGTEKALVVLGVSQQLLEEQVFPLKRRLGHQDVELLALEIMYSTKGEYIEQKLSELTKKVGRPVQIIADHGSDIQTRISHKQ
;
A
#
# COMPACT_ATOMS: atom_id res chain seq x y z
N MET A 1 -16.16 -1.95 -1.67
CA MET A 1 -17.18 -2.88 -2.24
C MET A 1 -16.39 -4.01 -2.90
N THR A 2 -16.27 -5.14 -2.22
CA THR A 2 -15.57 -6.31 -2.75
C THR A 2 -16.56 -7.11 -3.58
N VAL A 3 -16.32 -7.17 -4.88
CA VAL A 3 -17.04 -8.09 -5.76
C VAL A 3 -16.26 -9.41 -5.70
N GLU A 4 -16.81 -10.42 -5.02
CA GLU A 4 -16.24 -11.78 -5.04
C GLU A 4 -16.58 -12.43 -6.38
N LEU A 5 -15.67 -12.28 -7.36
CA LEU A 5 -15.63 -13.13 -8.54
C LEU A 5 -14.57 -14.23 -8.32
N GLY A 6 -15.00 -15.38 -7.80
CA GLY A 6 -14.18 -16.61 -7.77
C GLY A 6 -13.07 -16.67 -6.72
N THR A 7 -12.29 -17.76 -6.73
CA THR A 7 -11.20 -18.07 -5.77
C THR A 7 -9.99 -17.11 -5.87
N GLU A 8 -10.13 -16.02 -6.60
CA GLU A 8 -9.07 -15.07 -6.91
C GLU A 8 -9.31 -13.76 -6.14
N LYS A 9 -8.25 -13.23 -5.53
CA LYS A 9 -8.26 -11.96 -4.81
C LYS A 9 -7.26 -11.01 -5.46
N ALA A 10 -7.63 -9.75 -5.70
CA ALA A 10 -6.69 -8.76 -6.20
C ALA A 10 -5.97 -8.06 -5.04
N LEU A 11 -4.63 -8.07 -5.04
CA LEU A 11 -3.82 -7.17 -4.22
C LEU A 11 -3.57 -5.89 -5.02
N VAL A 12 -4.12 -4.79 -4.52
CA VAL A 12 -3.90 -3.45 -5.06
C VAL A 12 -3.03 -2.69 -4.07
N VAL A 13 -1.85 -2.25 -4.50
CA VAL A 13 -0.98 -1.39 -3.70
C VAL A 13 -0.98 0.00 -4.29
N LEU A 14 -1.51 0.93 -3.49
CA LEU A 14 -1.53 2.34 -3.79
C LEU A 14 -0.47 3.04 -2.95
N GLY A 15 0.19 4.05 -3.53
CA GLY A 15 1.24 4.80 -2.87
C GLY A 15 1.06 6.31 -3.01
N VAL A 16 1.66 7.03 -2.08
CA VAL A 16 1.83 8.48 -2.14
C VAL A 16 3.27 8.75 -1.75
N SER A 17 3.96 9.60 -2.50
CA SER A 17 5.34 9.95 -2.16
C SER A 17 5.38 10.80 -0.89
N GLN A 18 6.39 10.56 -0.04
CA GLN A 18 6.61 11.36 1.16
C GLN A 18 6.84 12.84 0.81
N GLN A 19 7.58 13.10 -0.25
CA GLN A 19 7.84 14.44 -0.75
C GLN A 19 6.54 15.20 -1.06
N LEU A 20 5.59 14.57 -1.77
CA LEU A 20 4.30 15.20 -2.09
C LEU A 20 3.51 15.52 -0.81
N LEU A 21 3.52 14.61 0.17
CA LEU A 21 2.86 14.84 1.45
C LEU A 21 3.46 16.06 2.17
N GLU A 22 4.79 16.12 2.26
CA GLU A 22 5.52 17.15 3.01
C GLU A 22 5.52 18.52 2.32
N GLU A 23 5.62 18.56 1.00
CA GLU A 23 5.74 19.82 0.26
C GLU A 23 4.37 20.41 -0.13
N GLN A 24 3.36 19.57 -0.35
CA GLN A 24 2.10 20.00 -0.96
C GLN A 24 0.85 19.68 -0.14
N VAL A 25 0.79 18.55 0.56
CA VAL A 25 -0.44 18.18 1.29
C VAL A 25 -0.49 18.86 2.65
N PHE A 26 0.53 18.64 3.48
CA PHE A 26 0.55 19.14 4.85
C PHE A 26 0.64 20.67 4.95
N PRO A 27 1.52 21.38 4.20
CA PRO A 27 1.63 22.83 4.32
C PRO A 27 0.35 23.55 3.87
N LEU A 28 -0.30 23.04 2.82
CA LEU A 28 -1.54 23.59 2.29
C LEU A 28 -2.77 23.16 3.10
N LYS A 29 -2.61 22.31 4.12
CA LYS A 29 -3.70 21.73 4.94
C LYS A 29 -4.83 21.15 4.09
N ARG A 30 -4.49 20.63 2.91
CA ARG A 30 -5.47 20.03 1.99
C ARG A 30 -5.66 18.55 2.33
N ARG A 31 -6.79 18.01 1.90
CA ARG A 31 -7.01 16.57 1.95
C ARG A 31 -6.22 15.90 0.83
N LEU A 32 -5.81 14.65 1.06
CA LEU A 32 -5.26 13.79 0.01
C LEU A 32 -6.37 13.49 -1.01
N GLY A 33 -6.11 13.78 -2.28
CA GLY A 33 -7.00 13.49 -3.39
C GLY A 33 -6.56 12.24 -4.16
N HIS A 34 -7.44 11.70 -5.00
CA HIS A 34 -7.11 10.52 -5.81
C HIS A 34 -5.98 10.80 -6.82
N GLN A 35 -5.77 12.05 -7.21
CA GLN A 35 -4.70 12.46 -8.13
C GLN A 35 -3.31 12.46 -7.47
N ASP A 36 -3.25 12.42 -6.15
CA ASP A 36 -1.99 12.33 -5.39
C ASP A 36 -1.52 10.88 -5.21
N VAL A 37 -2.34 9.93 -5.63
CA VAL A 37 -2.14 8.50 -5.39
C VAL A 37 -1.70 7.82 -6.67
N GLU A 38 -0.68 7.00 -6.57
CA GLU A 38 -0.15 6.20 -7.66
C GLU A 38 -0.44 4.72 -7.44
N LEU A 39 -0.75 4.00 -8.53
CA LEU A 39 -0.82 2.55 -8.52
C LEU A 39 0.59 1.98 -8.57
N LEU A 40 1.04 1.38 -7.47
CA LEU A 40 2.37 0.82 -7.35
C LEU A 40 2.42 -0.67 -7.72
N ALA A 41 1.33 -1.41 -7.46
CA ALA A 41 1.19 -2.80 -7.86
C ALA A 41 -0.27 -3.21 -8.00
N LEU A 42 -0.53 -4.13 -8.92
CA LEU A 42 -1.80 -4.82 -9.09
C LEU A 42 -1.50 -6.29 -9.38
N GLU A 43 -1.86 -7.17 -8.46
CA GLU A 43 -1.54 -8.60 -8.52
C GLU A 43 -2.81 -9.42 -8.31
N ILE A 44 -3.04 -10.43 -9.15
CA ILE A 44 -4.09 -11.43 -8.90
C ILE A 44 -3.48 -12.53 -8.05
N MET A 45 -4.04 -12.73 -6.87
CA MET A 45 -3.58 -13.67 -5.86
C MET A 45 -4.58 -14.82 -5.70
N TYR A 46 -4.04 -16.04 -5.70
CA TYR A 46 -4.79 -17.26 -5.40
C TYR A 46 -4.83 -17.59 -3.90
N SER A 47 -4.06 -16.85 -3.09
CA SER A 47 -3.98 -17.01 -1.64
C SER A 47 -3.59 -15.69 -0.99
N THR A 48 -4.17 -15.35 0.17
CA THR A 48 -3.81 -14.16 0.96
C THR A 48 -2.96 -14.49 2.18
N LYS A 49 -2.27 -15.63 2.19
CA LYS A 49 -1.30 -15.90 3.26
C LYS A 49 -0.28 -14.75 3.35
N GLY A 50 -0.01 -14.30 4.57
CA GLY A 50 0.85 -13.15 4.84
C GLY A 50 2.24 -13.24 4.19
N GLU A 51 2.80 -14.45 4.05
CA GLU A 51 4.10 -14.69 3.40
C GLU A 51 4.15 -14.22 1.93
N TYR A 52 3.07 -14.44 1.17
CA TYR A 52 3.01 -14.02 -0.23
C TYR A 52 2.84 -12.50 -0.33
N ILE A 53 2.07 -11.91 0.59
CA ILE A 53 1.90 -10.46 0.65
C ILE A 53 3.24 -9.81 1.03
N GLU A 54 3.95 -10.34 2.02
CA GLU A 54 5.26 -9.87 2.44
C GLU A 54 6.27 -9.93 1.29
N GLN A 55 6.30 -11.05 0.54
CA GLN A 55 7.17 -11.16 -0.62
C GLN A 55 6.90 -10.06 -1.64
N LYS A 56 5.63 -9.83 -1.99
CA LYS A 56 5.24 -8.78 -2.95
C LYS A 56 5.59 -7.39 -2.44
N LEU A 57 5.38 -7.10 -1.16
CA LEU A 57 5.75 -5.82 -0.55
C LEU A 57 7.28 -5.63 -0.50
N SER A 58 8.05 -6.69 -0.27
CA SER A 58 9.52 -6.67 -0.28
C SER A 58 10.07 -6.39 -1.68
N GLU A 59 9.51 -7.04 -2.70
CA GLU A 59 9.83 -6.76 -4.10
C GLU A 59 9.47 -5.33 -4.48
N LEU A 60 8.31 -4.84 -4.06
CA LEU A 60 7.88 -3.46 -4.31
C LEU A 60 8.79 -2.44 -3.63
N THR A 61 9.20 -2.72 -2.38
CA THR A 61 10.12 -1.87 -1.60
C THR A 61 11.44 -1.64 -2.33
N LYS A 62 11.94 -2.63 -3.08
CA LYS A 62 13.15 -2.46 -3.91
C LYS A 62 12.96 -1.46 -5.05
N LYS A 63 11.72 -1.26 -5.51
CA LYS A 63 11.39 -0.35 -6.62
C LYS A 63 11.06 1.06 -6.13
N VAL A 64 10.28 1.17 -5.06
CA VAL A 64 9.72 2.46 -4.60
C VAL A 64 10.43 3.02 -3.37
N GLY A 65 11.41 2.28 -2.83
CA GLY A 65 12.04 2.60 -1.55
C GLY A 65 11.25 2.09 -0.36
N ARG A 66 11.75 2.38 0.84
CA ARG A 66 11.15 1.91 2.09
C ARG A 66 9.87 2.69 2.39
N PRO A 67 8.71 2.02 2.53
CA PRO A 67 7.49 2.71 2.93
C PRO A 67 7.62 3.24 4.37
N VAL A 68 7.15 4.47 4.58
CA VAL A 68 7.06 5.09 5.92
C VAL A 68 5.90 4.49 6.72
N GLN A 69 4.79 4.19 6.03
CA GLN A 69 3.60 3.61 6.63
C GLN A 69 2.86 2.78 5.58
N ILE A 70 2.29 1.65 6.03
CA ILE A 70 1.38 0.84 5.24
C ILE A 70 0.04 0.87 5.97
N ILE A 71 -1.02 1.19 5.23
CA ILE A 71 -2.40 1.20 5.72
C ILE A 71 -3.15 0.19 4.85
N ALA A 72 -3.71 -0.84 5.48
CA ALA A 72 -4.53 -1.84 4.82
C ALA A 72 -5.99 -1.67 5.29
N ASP A 73 -6.94 -1.86 4.38
CA ASP A 73 -8.34 -2.02 4.77
C ASP A 73 -8.49 -3.33 5.56
N HIS A 74 -9.46 -3.39 6.47
CA HIS A 74 -9.59 -4.38 7.56
C HIS A 74 -9.80 -5.86 7.14
N GLY A 75 -9.41 -6.27 5.93
CA GLY A 75 -9.25 -7.66 5.55
C GLY A 75 -8.05 -8.29 6.26
N SER A 76 -8.25 -8.66 7.53
CA SER A 76 -7.62 -9.70 8.38
C SER A 76 -6.11 -10.05 8.32
N ASP A 77 -5.40 -9.84 7.22
CA ASP A 77 -4.15 -10.53 6.90
C ASP A 77 -2.90 -9.62 6.94
N ILE A 78 -3.05 -8.30 7.15
CA ILE A 78 -1.92 -7.35 7.12
C ILE A 78 -1.93 -6.47 8.37
N GLN A 79 -1.13 -6.83 9.38
CA GLN A 79 -0.78 -5.94 10.48
C GLN A 79 0.73 -5.66 10.45
N THR A 80 1.18 -4.83 9.51
CA THR A 80 2.59 -4.43 9.40
C THR A 80 2.78 -2.97 9.80
N ARG A 81 3.17 -2.76 11.05
CA ARG A 81 3.88 -1.54 11.47
C ARG A 81 5.35 -1.69 11.07
N ILE A 82 5.84 -0.87 10.13
CA ILE A 82 7.29 -0.64 10.00
C ILE A 82 7.60 0.65 10.76
N SER A 83 8.11 0.52 11.98
CA SER A 83 8.75 1.62 12.69
C SER A 83 10.12 1.15 13.15
N HIS A 84 11.19 1.74 12.61
CA HIS A 84 12.48 1.78 13.28
C HIS A 84 12.81 3.25 13.46
N LYS A 85 12.72 3.70 14.71
CA LYS A 85 13.38 4.93 15.17
C LYS A 85 14.88 4.75 14.96
N GLN A 86 15.51 5.70 14.28
CA GLN A 86 16.92 6.03 14.57
C GLN A 86 16.93 7.00 15.74
#